data_AF-A0A949I9V7-F1
#
_entry.id   AF-A0A949I9V7-F1
#
_cell.length_a   1.000
_cell.length_b   1.000
_cell.length_c   1.000
_cell.angle_alpha   90.00
_cell.angle_beta   90.00
_cell.angle_gamma   90.00
#
_symmetry.space_group_name_H-M   'P 1'
#
loop_
_entity.id
_entity.type
_entity.pdbx_description
1 polymer ?
#
loop_
_entity_poly.entity_id
_entity_poly.type
_entity_poly.pdbx_seq_one_letter_code
_entity_poly.pdbx_strand_id
1 'polypeptide(L)'
;MRAPVCVLLAAVLSACAVPAVRAPGPGAQPLPATRVEPTAAAPAAGCPPSPWGARGLYLRGSFNGWAAPEAQRFGYACGRYQLVTQLRGTQRFKIADDAWSKDA
;
A
#
# COMPACT_ATOMS: atom_id res chain seq x y z
N MET A 1 -28.30 32.53 -27.18
CA MET A 1 -28.96 32.82 -25.89
C MET A 1 -29.60 31.53 -25.40
N ARG A 2 -29.36 31.14 -24.13
CA ARG A 2 -30.05 30.09 -23.34
C ARG A 2 -29.85 28.60 -23.72
N ALA A 3 -29.14 27.88 -22.84
CA ALA A 3 -29.54 26.55 -22.34
C ALA A 3 -30.81 26.72 -21.43
N PRO A 4 -31.51 25.70 -20.86
CA PRO A 4 -31.04 24.33 -20.50
C PRO A 4 -32.12 23.18 -20.44
N VAL A 5 -31.72 22.00 -19.92
CA VAL A 5 -32.46 20.97 -19.12
C VAL A 5 -33.26 19.82 -19.80
N CYS A 6 -32.90 18.57 -19.45
CA CYS A 6 -33.70 17.43 -18.88
C CYS A 6 -33.09 16.09 -19.34
N VAL A 7 -32.31 15.35 -18.53
CA VAL A 7 -32.73 14.37 -17.49
C VAL A 7 -33.53 13.20 -18.06
N LEU A 8 -33.01 11.96 -17.87
CA LEU A 8 -33.65 10.62 -17.75
C LEU A 8 -32.75 9.57 -18.43
N LEU A 9 -31.92 8.76 -17.74
CA LEU A 9 -32.16 7.74 -16.71
C LEU A 9 -32.88 6.48 -17.23
N ALA A 10 -32.14 5.35 -17.35
CA ALA A 10 -32.53 3.93 -17.17
C ALA A 10 -31.60 3.02 -18.03
N ALA A 11 -30.52 2.42 -17.52
CA ALA A 11 -30.43 1.28 -16.59
C ALA A 11 -31.19 0.03 -17.08
N VAL A 12 -30.51 -0.85 -17.82
CA VAL A 12 -30.95 -2.22 -18.11
C VAL A 12 -30.55 -3.10 -16.93
N LEU A 13 -31.56 -3.52 -16.15
CA LEU A 13 -31.43 -4.48 -15.06
C LEU A 13 -31.17 -5.89 -15.64
N SER A 14 -30.01 -6.48 -15.35
CA SER A 14 -29.80 -7.93 -15.49
C SER A 14 -29.85 -8.55 -14.10
N ALA A 15 -30.89 -9.36 -13.88
CA ALA A 15 -31.20 -10.03 -12.62
C ALA A 15 -30.27 -11.23 -12.40
N CYS A 16 -29.25 -11.07 -11.56
CA CYS A 16 -28.64 -12.20 -10.86
C CYS A 16 -29.45 -12.46 -9.60
N ALA A 17 -30.00 -13.67 -9.47
CA ALA A 17 -30.78 -14.10 -8.31
C ALA A 17 -29.96 -14.02 -7.02
N VAL A 18 -30.36 -13.11 -6.11
CA VAL A 18 -29.84 -13.02 -4.74
C VAL A 18 -30.77 -13.87 -3.87
N PRO A 19 -30.27 -14.79 -3.03
CA PRO A 19 -31.14 -15.55 -2.14
C PRO A 19 -31.83 -14.58 -1.17
N ALA A 20 -33.11 -14.84 -0.90
CA ALA A 20 -33.94 -14.05 -0.01
C ALA A 20 -33.31 -13.95 1.40
N VAL A 21 -32.60 -12.85 1.64
CA VAL A 21 -32.21 -12.42 2.99
C VAL A 21 -33.50 -12.06 3.73
N ARG A 22 -33.78 -12.86 4.76
CA ARG A 22 -34.84 -12.61 5.74
C ARG A 22 -34.54 -11.28 6.44
N ALA A 23 -35.50 -10.35 6.41
CA ALA A 23 -35.37 -9.05 7.04
C ALA A 23 -35.09 -9.19 8.55
N PRO A 24 -34.16 -8.42 9.13
CA PRO A 24 -33.99 -8.31 10.57
C PRO A 24 -35.18 -7.56 11.20
N GLY A 25 -35.65 -8.05 12.34
CA GLY A 25 -36.71 -7.39 13.12
C GLY A 25 -36.28 -6.03 13.70
N PRO A 26 -37.24 -5.19 14.13
CA PRO A 26 -36.96 -3.87 14.69
C PRO A 26 -36.38 -4.05 16.10
N GLY A 27 -35.06 -4.10 16.21
CA GLY A 27 -34.39 -4.26 17.50
C GLY A 27 -32.87 -4.43 17.46
N ALA A 28 -32.26 -4.58 16.28
CA ALA A 28 -30.80 -4.62 16.16
C ALA A 28 -30.24 -3.19 16.20
N GLN A 29 -29.89 -2.72 17.40
CA GLN A 29 -28.99 -1.58 17.57
C GLN A 29 -27.68 -1.90 16.81
N PRO A 30 -27.13 -1.00 15.97
CA PRO A 30 -25.83 -1.22 15.37
C PRO A 30 -24.78 -1.38 16.46
N LEU A 31 -24.08 -2.51 16.46
CA LEU A 31 -22.81 -2.63 17.19
C LEU A 31 -21.91 -1.49 16.73
N PRO A 32 -21.17 -0.82 17.63
CA PRO A 32 -20.26 0.23 17.21
C PRO A 32 -19.27 -0.39 16.22
N ALA A 33 -19.30 0.12 14.99
CA ALA A 33 -18.28 -0.18 14.00
C ALA A 33 -16.96 0.33 14.58
N THR A 34 -16.20 -0.56 15.22
CA THR A 34 -14.82 -0.29 15.54
C THR A 34 -14.14 -0.14 14.19
N ARG A 35 -14.00 1.11 13.73
CA ARG A 35 -13.05 1.45 12.68
C ARG A 35 -11.73 0.88 13.19
N VAL A 36 -11.25 -0.19 12.57
CA VAL A 36 -9.85 -0.55 12.64
C VAL A 36 -9.16 0.54 11.84
N GLU A 37 -8.93 1.66 12.51
CA GLU A 37 -8.03 2.69 12.02
C GLU A 37 -6.69 1.98 11.82
N PRO A 38 -6.01 2.13 10.68
CA PRO A 38 -4.67 1.59 10.54
C PRO A 38 -3.80 2.34 11.56
N THR A 39 -3.70 1.79 12.76
CA THR A 39 -2.71 2.23 13.72
C THR A 39 -1.39 1.95 13.03
N ALA A 40 -0.71 3.02 12.60
CA ALA A 40 0.64 2.91 12.10
C ALA A 40 1.41 2.13 13.17
N ALA A 41 1.82 0.90 12.82
CA ALA A 41 2.38 -0.03 13.78
C ALA A 41 3.48 0.70 14.55
N ALA A 42 3.23 0.95 15.84
CA ALA A 42 4.26 1.45 16.73
C ALA A 42 5.45 0.51 16.60
N PRO A 43 6.70 1.02 16.51
CA PRO A 43 7.87 0.15 16.48
C PRO A 43 7.75 -0.83 17.64
N ALA A 44 7.69 -2.13 17.31
CA ALA A 44 7.51 -3.17 18.32
C ALA A 44 8.62 -3.00 19.38
N ALA A 45 8.20 -2.82 20.63
CA ALA A 45 9.12 -2.62 21.74
C ALA A 45 10.12 -3.79 21.78
N GLY A 46 11.42 -3.47 21.82
CA GLY A 46 12.51 -4.46 21.80
C GLY A 46 13.15 -4.70 20.44
N CYS A 47 12.69 -4.06 19.38
CA CYS A 47 13.36 -4.13 18.08
C CYS A 47 14.61 -3.24 18.03
N PRO A 48 15.77 -3.76 17.57
CA PRO A 48 16.97 -2.95 17.44
C PRO A 48 16.75 -1.84 16.39
N PRO A 49 17.40 -0.67 16.53
CA PRO A 49 17.32 0.39 15.53
C PRO A 49 18.08 0.02 14.25
N SER A 50 17.73 0.71 13.16
CA SER A 50 18.43 0.65 11.87
C SER A 50 19.93 0.94 12.05
N PRO A 51 20.84 0.05 11.61
CA PRO A 51 22.29 0.30 11.69
C PRO A 51 22.73 1.47 10.81
N TRP A 52 21.95 1.80 9.77
CA TRP A 52 22.20 2.94 8.88
C TRP A 52 21.51 4.23 9.35
N GLY A 53 20.97 4.24 10.58
CA GLY A 53 20.24 5.37 11.14
C GLY A 53 19.03 5.74 10.27
N ALA A 54 18.90 7.03 9.96
CA ALA A 54 17.82 7.57 9.13
C ALA A 54 18.05 7.41 7.60
N ARG A 55 19.23 6.94 7.18
CA ARG A 55 19.55 6.80 5.75
C ARG A 55 18.65 5.74 5.11
N GLY A 56 18.13 6.07 3.93
CA GLY A 56 17.41 5.11 3.11
C GLY A 56 18.39 4.17 2.42
N LEU A 57 18.11 2.87 2.50
CA LEU A 57 18.71 1.90 1.58
C LEU A 57 17.75 1.64 0.44
N TYR A 58 18.28 1.48 -0.76
CA TYR A 58 17.51 1.29 -1.98
C TYR A 58 18.03 0.11 -2.79
N LEU A 59 17.13 -0.58 -3.47
CA LEU A 59 17.50 -1.53 -4.51
C LEU A 59 17.71 -0.76 -5.82
N ARG A 60 18.97 -0.62 -6.22
CA ARG A 60 19.39 0.13 -7.42
C ARG A 60 19.90 -0.85 -8.46
N GLY A 61 19.50 -0.71 -9.72
CA GLY A 61 19.89 -1.66 -10.75
C GLY A 61 19.54 -1.24 -12.16
N SER A 62 19.80 -2.14 -13.12
CA SER A 62 19.47 -1.92 -14.53
C SER A 62 17.98 -1.65 -14.77
N PHE A 63 17.10 -2.22 -13.96
CA PHE A 63 15.65 -2.09 -14.08
C PHE A 63 15.09 -0.72 -13.68
N ASN A 64 15.83 0.09 -12.93
CA ASN A 64 15.43 1.45 -12.54
C ASN A 64 16.50 2.49 -12.91
N GLY A 65 17.34 2.20 -13.90
CA GLY A 65 18.39 3.12 -14.37
C GLY A 65 19.43 3.46 -13.31
N TRP A 66 19.65 2.57 -12.33
CA TRP A 66 20.51 2.78 -11.16
C TRP A 66 20.06 3.94 -10.25
N ALA A 67 18.82 4.39 -10.34
CA ALA A 67 18.28 5.42 -9.45
C ALA A 67 17.95 4.86 -8.04
N ALA A 68 17.63 5.76 -7.10
CA ALA A 68 17.17 5.44 -5.74
C ALA A 68 15.71 5.91 -5.51
N PRO A 69 14.73 5.41 -6.27
CA PRO A 69 13.32 5.78 -6.12
C PRO A 69 12.70 5.21 -4.83
N GLU A 70 11.74 5.92 -4.26
CA GLU A 70 11.06 5.54 -3.01
C GLU A 70 10.36 4.17 -3.11
N ALA A 71 9.82 3.82 -4.27
CA ALA A 71 9.20 2.51 -4.52
C ALA A 71 10.19 1.33 -4.44
N GLN A 72 11.50 1.60 -4.42
CA GLN A 72 12.57 0.62 -4.25
C GLN A 72 13.34 0.83 -2.95
N ARG A 73 12.81 1.64 -2.02
CA ARG A 73 13.37 1.83 -0.69
C ARG A 73 13.07 0.62 0.19
N PHE A 74 14.08 0.15 0.91
CA PHE A 74 13.89 -0.89 1.91
C PHE A 74 13.18 -0.34 3.15
N GLY A 75 12.15 -1.04 3.60
CA GLY A 75 11.57 -0.86 4.93
C GLY A 75 12.42 -1.57 5.97
N TYR A 76 12.67 -0.94 7.11
CA TYR A 76 13.36 -1.59 8.23
C TYR A 76 12.33 -2.08 9.25
N ALA A 77 12.31 -3.38 9.49
CA ALA A 77 11.42 -4.02 10.44
C ALA A 77 12.22 -4.96 11.34
N CYS A 78 12.39 -4.55 12.59
CA CYS A 78 12.91 -5.37 13.68
C CYS A 78 14.17 -6.16 13.34
N GLY A 79 15.27 -5.45 13.07
CA GLY A 79 16.57 -6.09 12.79
C GLY A 79 16.82 -6.40 11.32
N ARG A 80 15.85 -6.20 10.41
CA ARG A 80 16.03 -6.56 8.99
C ARG A 80 15.46 -5.52 8.03
N TYR A 81 16.13 -5.36 6.90
CA TYR A 81 15.62 -4.62 5.74
C TYR A 81 14.79 -5.54 4.86
N GLN A 82 13.63 -5.06 4.43
CA GLN A 82 12.68 -5.80 3.62
C GLN A 82 12.21 -4.94 2.45
N LEU A 83 12.17 -5.54 1.27
CA LEU A 83 11.59 -4.97 0.07
C LEU A 83 11.02 -6.12 -0.76
N VAL A 84 9.75 -6.01 -1.14
CA VAL A 84 9.10 -6.95 -2.04
C VAL A 84 8.92 -6.26 -3.38
N THR A 85 9.55 -6.79 -4.42
CA THR A 85 9.45 -6.24 -5.77
C THR A 85 9.52 -7.35 -6.81
N GLN A 86 9.01 -7.07 -8.01
CA GLN A 86 9.05 -7.99 -9.13
C GLN A 86 10.06 -7.51 -10.16
N LEU A 87 11.05 -8.36 -10.46
CA LEU A 87 12.00 -8.15 -11.55
C LEU A 87 11.73 -9.15 -12.68
N ARG A 88 12.04 -8.77 -13.91
CA ARG A 88 11.86 -9.62 -15.10
C ARG A 88 13.19 -9.75 -15.84
N GLY A 89 13.50 -10.96 -16.31
CA GLY A 89 14.75 -11.26 -17.02
C GLY A 89 16.00 -11.08 -16.15
N THR A 90 17.16 -11.02 -16.81
CA THR A 90 18.46 -10.83 -16.14
C THR A 90 18.65 -9.38 -15.74
N GLN A 91 18.87 -9.13 -14.45
CA GLN A 91 19.07 -7.79 -13.91
C GLN A 91 20.40 -7.70 -13.17
N ARG A 92 21.06 -6.55 -13.30
CA ARG A 92 22.21 -6.17 -12.46
C ARG A 92 21.70 -5.24 -11.39
N PHE A 93 22.10 -5.46 -10.15
CA PHE A 93 21.66 -4.62 -9.03
C PHE A 93 22.74 -4.51 -7.95
N LYS A 94 22.59 -3.48 -7.12
CA LYS A 94 23.29 -3.26 -5.86
C LYS A 94 22.29 -2.71 -4.84
N ILE A 95 22.55 -2.98 -3.57
CA ILE A 95 21.91 -2.29 -2.46
C ILE A 95 22.83 -1.14 -2.07
N ALA A 96 22.30 0.08 -2.07
CA ALA A 96 23.06 1.28 -1.71
C ALA A 96 22.11 2.38 -1.26
N ASP A 97 22.66 3.39 -0.59
CA ASP A 97 21.97 4.65 -0.33
C ASP A 97 21.92 5.54 -1.58
N ASP A 98 21.22 6.67 -1.50
CA ASP A 98 21.08 7.60 -2.63
C ASP A 98 22.42 8.23 -3.03
N ALA A 99 23.28 8.51 -2.04
CA ALA A 99 24.57 9.17 -2.19
C ALA A 99 25.74 8.26 -2.64
N TRP A 100 25.51 6.95 -2.85
CA TRP A 100 26.57 5.97 -3.17
C TRP A 100 27.72 5.98 -2.15
N SER A 101 27.38 6.13 -0.88
CA SER A 101 28.40 6.25 0.15
C SER A 101 29.21 4.97 0.25
N LYS A 102 30.52 5.11 0.46
CA LYS A 102 31.46 3.97 0.53
C LYS A 102 31.15 2.97 1.64
N ASP A 103 30.48 3.46 2.68
CA ASP A 103 30.09 2.70 3.85
C ASP A 103 28.73 2.02 3.68
N ALA A 104 27.96 2.27 2.61
CA ALA A 104 26.63 1.70 2.38
C ALA A 104 26.53 0.70 1.20
#